data_AF-A0ABD3SB34-F1
#
_entry.id   AF-A0ABD3SB34-F1
#
_cell.length_a   1.000
_cell.length_b   1.000
_cell.length_c   1.000
_cell.angle_alpha   90.00
_cell.angle_beta   90.00
_cell.angle_gamma   90.00
#
_symmetry.space_group_name_H-M   'P 1'
#
loop_
_entity.id
_entity.type
_entity.pdbx_description
1 polymer ?
#
loop_
_entity_poly.entity_id
_entity_poly.type
_entity_poly.pdbx_seq_one_letter_code
_entity_poly.pdbx_strand_id
1 'polypeptide(L)'
;MATKITILFRPQTLPFSSFYSPPRSATKPLFLSSTTVSAAATAISLYGPSLHKGHSPIPLELRKHPSENNTIPLDECVFTRVFDISALRVPSHLCFTLESRLRGHLLNWPRINNIARVPGDEIDPNFKILNPNENDTEKLVTLNRIIYGKAKGDGEQVNAVLHRDKLAKSFNSTGYLNFRNLAKISRPKKKKKRDDDGGKRVGKGVGRNDVALVEVVEDDSEGKEDFSRLLGEDVPRWRGSTRLLLLDERYSNTIKELPEAIKVVLNEHDGQSKGSPFELVKCKLTLVYDYWQLNEILEALLPKGMIIPSGFEMVGHIAHLNLKDEHLQYKNLIAKVILDKNKPKIRTVVNKVEAIQTDYRTMQLEVLAGNNSLVTTVVENGLRFHVDLATVYWNSRLATERQRLLSCFTRSDVVCDVFAGVGPIAIAAAKKVKHVYANDLNPCAVEYLERNCVLNKLEKKIEVFNMDGRRFIEAVFASRRAQSITHVIMNLPNNAVEFLDAFRGIFKENYMDKEITLPRIHVYGFSKAQDPEFDFDEQIRNAMPELGCNIEMRRVRLVAPGKWMLCASFILPDKVAYSKTGSDL
;
A
#
# COMPACT_ATOMS: atom_id res chain seq x y z
N MET A 1 28.54 75.57 47.68
CA MET A 1 29.34 75.46 46.45
C MET A 1 29.22 74.05 45.91
N ALA A 2 28.77 73.94 44.66
CA ALA A 2 28.74 72.75 43.79
C ALA A 2 28.01 71.49 44.31
N THR A 3 26.68 71.59 44.37
CA THR A 3 25.71 70.50 44.27
C THR A 3 25.77 69.86 42.88
N LYS A 4 25.84 68.52 42.76
CA LYS A 4 25.42 67.82 41.53
C LYS A 4 24.63 66.55 41.86
N ILE A 5 23.33 66.73 41.72
CA ILE A 5 22.25 65.76 41.78
C ILE A 5 22.40 64.80 40.58
N THR A 6 22.31 63.48 40.82
CA THR A 6 22.17 62.48 39.75
C THR A 6 20.73 61.94 39.79
N ILE A 7 19.91 62.40 38.84
CA ILE A 7 18.49 62.03 38.69
C ILE A 7 18.38 60.77 37.82
N LEU A 8 17.54 59.83 38.30
CA LEU A 8 16.97 58.72 37.54
C LEU A 8 16.20 59.22 36.31
N PHE A 9 16.46 58.64 35.14
CA PHE A 9 15.49 58.60 34.04
C PHE A 9 15.44 57.22 33.37
N ARG A 10 14.24 56.63 33.41
CA ARG A 10 13.75 55.52 32.58
C ARG A 10 13.94 55.84 31.09
N PRO A 11 14.27 54.86 30.23
CA PRO A 11 13.94 54.97 28.82
C PRO A 11 12.43 54.69 28.65
N GLN A 12 11.66 55.74 28.37
CA GLN A 12 10.30 55.63 27.84
C GLN A 12 10.38 55.25 26.37
N THR A 13 9.91 54.05 26.03
CA THR A 13 9.56 53.69 24.66
C THR A 13 8.21 54.33 24.32
N LEU A 14 8.23 55.35 23.46
CA LEU A 14 7.04 55.94 22.85
C LEU A 14 6.61 55.15 21.60
N PRO A 15 5.32 55.22 21.22
CA PRO A 15 4.61 54.17 20.51
C PRO A 15 4.76 54.29 18.99
N PHE A 16 5.01 53.17 18.31
CA PHE A 16 4.79 53.07 16.87
C PHE A 16 3.30 52.82 16.61
N SER A 17 2.66 53.85 16.10
CA SER A 17 1.30 53.84 15.57
C SER A 17 1.18 52.89 14.38
N SER A 18 0.35 51.86 14.54
CA SER A 18 -0.17 51.02 13.46
C SER A 18 -1.09 51.84 12.56
N PHE A 19 -0.75 51.95 11.27
CA PHE A 19 -1.64 52.47 10.25
C PHE A 19 -2.81 51.50 10.02
N TYR A 20 -3.94 51.78 10.68
CA TYR A 20 -5.25 51.26 10.32
C TYR A 20 -5.82 52.14 9.21
N SER A 21 -6.08 51.57 8.03
CA SER A 21 -6.93 52.18 7.01
C SER A 21 -8.38 51.70 7.17
N PRO A 22 -9.39 52.57 7.05
CA PRO A 22 -10.78 52.26 7.39
C PRO A 22 -11.51 51.55 6.24
N PRO A 23 -12.59 50.79 6.53
CA PRO A 23 -13.45 50.24 5.49
C PRO A 23 -14.41 51.34 5.00
N ARG A 24 -14.42 51.61 3.69
CA ARG A 24 -15.45 52.44 3.05
C ARG A 24 -16.44 51.54 2.32
N SER A 25 -17.70 51.72 2.65
CA SER A 25 -18.87 51.25 1.90
C SER A 25 -19.12 52.12 0.67
N ALA A 26 -19.46 51.49 -0.46
CA ALA A 26 -20.25 52.10 -1.52
C ALA A 26 -20.90 50.99 -2.37
N THR A 27 -22.19 51.20 -2.62
CA THR A 27 -23.19 50.32 -3.22
C THR A 27 -23.36 50.47 -4.74
N LYS A 28 -23.62 49.34 -5.42
CA LYS A 28 -24.34 49.12 -6.72
C LYS A 28 -23.59 49.48 -8.04
N PRO A 29 -24.07 49.02 -9.21
CA PRO A 29 -24.03 47.64 -9.69
C PRO A 29 -23.41 47.56 -11.11
N LEU A 30 -22.68 46.50 -11.45
CA LEU A 30 -22.29 46.28 -12.85
C LEU A 30 -22.70 44.89 -13.29
N PHE A 31 -23.69 44.91 -14.18
CA PHE A 31 -24.16 43.86 -15.05
C PHE A 31 -23.00 43.01 -15.58
N LEU A 32 -22.99 41.71 -15.28
CA LEU A 32 -22.29 40.75 -16.12
C LEU A 32 -23.22 40.41 -17.28
N SER A 33 -22.88 40.96 -18.44
CA SER A 33 -23.37 40.53 -19.73
C SER A 33 -23.07 39.04 -19.93
N SER A 34 -24.12 38.28 -20.22
CA SER A 34 -24.06 36.91 -20.70
C SER A 34 -23.44 36.89 -22.10
N THR A 35 -22.13 36.69 -22.19
CA THR A 35 -21.52 36.20 -23.43
C THR A 35 -21.61 34.68 -23.44
N THR A 36 -22.58 34.19 -24.20
CA THR A 36 -22.70 32.80 -24.63
C THR A 36 -21.47 32.43 -25.44
N VAL A 37 -20.43 31.90 -24.78
CA VAL A 37 -19.42 31.11 -25.47
C VAL A 37 -20.08 29.76 -25.73
N SER A 38 -20.51 29.56 -26.97
CA SER A 38 -20.89 28.26 -27.50
C SER A 38 -19.68 27.33 -27.35
N ALA A 39 -19.64 26.58 -26.25
CA ALA A 39 -18.75 25.46 -26.09
C ALA A 39 -19.25 24.38 -27.05
N ALA A 40 -18.71 24.39 -28.28
CA ALA A 40 -18.77 23.24 -29.15
C ALA A 40 -18.22 22.06 -28.35
N ALA A 41 -19.12 21.14 -27.98
CA ALA A 41 -18.81 19.93 -27.27
C ALA A 41 -17.85 19.08 -28.13
N THR A 42 -16.56 19.34 -27.98
CA THR A 42 -15.52 18.44 -28.46
C THR A 42 -15.51 17.33 -27.43
N ALA A 43 -16.08 16.18 -27.78
CA ALA A 43 -16.02 14.99 -26.95
C ALA A 43 -14.56 14.77 -26.55
N ILE A 44 -14.26 14.94 -25.25
CA ILE A 44 -12.97 14.56 -24.70
C ILE A 44 -12.92 13.05 -24.84
N SER A 45 -12.31 12.56 -25.92
CA SER A 45 -11.94 11.17 -26.05
C SER A 45 -11.00 10.87 -24.89
N LEU A 46 -11.49 10.14 -23.88
CA LEU A 46 -10.66 9.60 -22.80
C LEU A 46 -9.56 8.77 -23.46
N TYR A 47 -8.37 9.34 -23.60
CA TYR A 47 -7.19 8.66 -24.13
C TYR A 47 -6.78 7.56 -23.15
N GLY A 48 -6.53 6.36 -23.67
CA GLY A 48 -6.14 5.19 -22.88
C GLY A 48 -7.09 4.00 -22.99
N PRO A 49 -6.67 2.84 -22.45
CA PRO A 49 -7.45 1.61 -22.47
C PRO A 49 -8.63 1.73 -21.52
N SER A 50 -9.75 1.09 -21.90
CA SER A 50 -10.96 1.04 -21.09
C SER A 50 -11.63 -0.31 -21.29
N LEU A 51 -12.33 -0.82 -20.28
CA LEU A 51 -13.19 -2.00 -20.40
C LEU A 51 -14.33 -1.82 -21.42
N HIS A 52 -14.61 -0.59 -21.85
CA HIS A 52 -15.58 -0.27 -22.90
C HIS A 52 -14.96 -0.15 -24.30
N LYS A 53 -13.63 -0.22 -24.43
CA LYS A 53 -12.89 -0.19 -25.69
C LYS A 53 -12.22 -1.54 -25.98
N GLY A 54 -11.88 -1.78 -27.25
CA GLY A 54 -11.31 -3.04 -27.72
C GLY A 54 -12.36 -4.15 -27.87
N HIS A 55 -11.97 -5.22 -28.55
CA HIS A 55 -12.84 -6.37 -28.78
C HIS A 55 -12.73 -7.37 -27.63
N SER A 56 -13.88 -7.86 -27.16
CA SER A 56 -13.93 -8.99 -26.23
C SER A 56 -13.83 -10.29 -27.03
N PRO A 57 -12.90 -11.21 -26.70
CA PRO A 57 -12.82 -12.51 -27.35
C PRO A 57 -14.02 -13.41 -27.05
N ILE A 58 -14.90 -13.02 -26.11
CA ILE A 58 -16.11 -13.76 -25.71
C ILE A 58 -17.35 -12.85 -25.95
N PRO A 59 -18.37 -13.32 -26.70
CA PRO A 59 -19.65 -12.63 -26.85
C PRO A 59 -20.39 -12.51 -25.50
N LEU A 60 -20.99 -11.34 -25.23
CA LEU A 60 -21.63 -10.95 -23.97
C LEU A 60 -22.93 -11.71 -23.60
N GLU A 61 -23.23 -12.85 -24.23
CA GLU A 61 -24.42 -13.65 -23.94
C GLU A 61 -24.13 -14.83 -23.01
N LEU A 62 -23.75 -14.54 -21.76
CA LEU A 62 -23.98 -15.48 -20.65
C LEU A 62 -24.15 -14.74 -19.32
N ARG A 63 -24.96 -13.67 -19.32
CA ARG A 63 -25.46 -13.06 -18.08
C ARG A 63 -26.59 -13.93 -17.51
N LYS A 64 -26.24 -14.96 -16.74
CA LYS A 64 -27.23 -15.59 -15.84
C LYS A 64 -27.40 -14.71 -14.60
N HIS A 65 -28.65 -14.32 -14.32
CA HIS A 65 -29.03 -13.70 -13.05
C HIS A 65 -28.80 -14.66 -11.86
N PRO A 66 -28.53 -14.14 -10.64
CA PRO A 66 -28.03 -14.95 -9.53
C PRO A 66 -29.13 -15.85 -8.96
N SER A 67 -28.81 -17.13 -8.75
CA SER A 67 -29.54 -17.99 -7.82
C SER A 67 -28.82 -18.00 -6.48
N GLU A 68 -29.61 -18.05 -5.41
CA GLU A 68 -29.19 -18.01 -4.02
C GLU A 68 -28.33 -19.24 -3.67
N ASN A 69 -27.01 -19.07 -3.67
CA ASN A 69 -26.01 -19.65 -2.75
C ASN A 69 -24.65 -19.90 -3.41
N ASN A 70 -23.62 -19.40 -2.73
CA ASN A 70 -22.21 -19.81 -2.74
C ASN A 70 -21.36 -19.65 -4.01
N THR A 71 -20.48 -18.65 -3.94
CA THR A 71 -19.24 -18.47 -4.74
C THR A 71 -19.43 -18.57 -6.25
N ILE A 72 -19.96 -17.50 -6.85
CA ILE A 72 -19.83 -17.30 -8.30
C ILE A 72 -18.32 -17.19 -8.61
N PRO A 73 -17.74 -18.08 -9.42
CA PRO A 73 -16.39 -17.90 -9.90
C PRO A 73 -16.37 -16.63 -10.74
N LEU A 74 -15.54 -15.68 -10.34
CA LEU A 74 -15.34 -14.45 -11.09
C LEU A 74 -14.64 -14.84 -12.40
N ASP A 75 -15.36 -14.79 -13.52
CA ASP A 75 -14.81 -15.14 -14.82
C ASP A 75 -13.87 -14.02 -15.30
N GLU A 76 -12.58 -14.24 -15.08
CA GLU A 76 -11.51 -13.30 -15.45
C GLU A 76 -11.50 -13.00 -16.96
N CYS A 77 -11.97 -13.94 -17.79
CA CYS A 77 -11.99 -13.77 -19.24
C CYS A 77 -12.93 -12.65 -19.70
N VAL A 78 -13.98 -12.33 -18.93
CA VAL A 78 -14.91 -11.22 -19.20
C VAL A 78 -14.20 -9.85 -19.23
N PHE A 79 -13.08 -9.72 -18.52
CA PHE A 79 -12.28 -8.50 -18.47
C PHE A 79 -11.19 -8.45 -19.53
N THR A 80 -11.06 -9.50 -20.35
CA THR A 80 -10.05 -9.52 -21.40
C THR A 80 -10.47 -8.56 -22.52
N ARG A 81 -9.56 -7.68 -22.94
CA ARG A 81 -9.76 -6.77 -24.06
C ARG A 81 -8.60 -6.87 -25.03
N VAL A 82 -8.92 -7.05 -26.30
CA VAL A 82 -7.95 -7.10 -27.40
C VAL A 82 -8.01 -5.78 -28.16
N PHE A 83 -6.84 -5.17 -28.35
CA PHE A 83 -6.66 -3.94 -29.09
C PHE A 83 -5.80 -4.21 -30.31
N ASP A 84 -6.30 -3.84 -31.49
CA ASP A 84 -5.55 -3.89 -32.72
C ASP A 84 -4.68 -2.62 -32.80
N ILE A 85 -3.37 -2.80 -32.71
CA ILE A 85 -2.39 -1.70 -32.70
C ILE A 85 -1.30 -1.94 -33.75
N SER A 86 -0.72 -0.86 -34.25
CA SER A 86 0.45 -0.93 -35.12
C SER A 86 1.73 -0.94 -34.29
N ALA A 87 2.75 -1.66 -34.73
CA ALA A 87 4.07 -1.65 -34.11
C ALA A 87 5.17 -1.60 -35.16
N LEU A 88 6.30 -0.96 -34.83
CA LEU A 88 7.50 -0.98 -35.66
C LEU A 88 8.39 -2.14 -35.21
N ARG A 89 8.60 -3.14 -36.06
CA ARG A 89 9.60 -4.19 -35.86
C ARG A 89 10.98 -3.64 -36.17
N VAL A 90 11.84 -3.64 -35.17
CA VAL A 90 13.19 -3.07 -35.23
C VAL A 90 14.25 -4.05 -34.74
N PRO A 91 15.50 -3.97 -35.24
CA PRO A 91 16.61 -4.72 -34.67
C PRO A 91 16.82 -4.33 -33.20
N SER A 92 17.10 -5.33 -32.34
CA SER A 92 17.22 -5.11 -30.89
C SER A 92 18.30 -4.09 -30.48
N HIS A 93 19.35 -3.91 -31.29
CA HIS A 93 20.42 -2.95 -31.02
C HIS A 93 20.03 -1.49 -31.30
N LEU A 94 18.99 -1.24 -32.09
CA LEU A 94 18.51 0.11 -32.42
C LEU A 94 17.28 0.53 -31.59
N CYS A 95 16.66 -0.41 -30.86
CA CYS A 95 15.34 -0.18 -30.25
C CYS A 95 15.33 0.97 -29.24
N PHE A 96 16.36 1.11 -28.42
CA PHE A 96 16.42 2.14 -27.36
C PHE A 96 16.64 3.56 -27.94
N THR A 97 17.46 3.66 -28.99
CA THR A 97 17.68 4.92 -29.71
C THR A 97 16.38 5.38 -30.37
N LEU A 98 15.67 4.45 -31.02
CA LEU A 98 14.39 4.73 -31.67
C LEU A 98 13.28 5.03 -30.67
N GLU A 99 13.24 4.33 -29.53
CA GLU A 99 12.30 4.63 -28.44
C GLU A 99 12.43 6.09 -27.98
N SER A 100 13.66 6.56 -27.80
CA SER A 100 13.93 7.94 -27.36
C SER A 100 13.52 8.97 -28.42
N ARG A 101 13.77 8.69 -29.71
CA ARG A 101 13.36 9.56 -30.84
C ARG A 101 11.84 9.61 -31.01
N LEU A 102 11.16 8.49 -30.79
CA LEU A 102 9.74 8.32 -31.11
C LEU A 102 8.81 8.41 -29.90
N ARG A 103 9.31 8.73 -28.71
CA ARG A 103 8.57 8.66 -27.43
C ARG A 103 7.17 9.32 -27.43
N GLY A 104 6.97 10.38 -28.22
CA GLY A 104 5.66 11.05 -28.36
C GLY A 104 4.65 10.37 -29.29
N HIS A 105 5.09 9.35 -30.05
CA HIS A 105 4.30 8.60 -31.01
C HIS A 105 4.12 7.12 -30.63
N LEU A 106 4.74 6.71 -29.53
CA LEU A 106 4.62 5.36 -28.98
C LEU A 106 3.43 5.27 -28.02
N LEU A 107 2.95 4.05 -27.81
CA LEU A 107 1.86 3.75 -26.90
C LEU A 107 2.22 4.18 -25.47
N ASN A 108 1.42 5.08 -24.88
CA ASN A 108 1.63 5.59 -23.54
C ASN A 108 0.53 5.12 -22.58
N TRP A 109 0.39 3.81 -22.43
CA TRP A 109 -0.61 3.20 -21.55
C TRP A 109 0.01 2.79 -20.21
N PRO A 110 -0.68 3.01 -19.07
CA PRO A 110 -0.17 2.61 -17.76
C PRO A 110 0.20 1.12 -17.75
N ARG A 111 1.33 0.76 -17.13
CA ARG A 111 1.79 -0.63 -16.96
C ARG A 111 2.11 -1.39 -18.26
N ILE A 112 2.04 -0.75 -19.42
CA ILE A 112 2.49 -1.30 -20.70
C ILE A 112 3.84 -0.68 -21.05
N ASN A 113 4.77 -1.52 -21.49
CA ASN A 113 6.05 -1.04 -22.00
C ASN A 113 5.92 -0.75 -23.50
N ASN A 114 6.55 0.34 -23.94
CA ASN A 114 6.56 0.73 -25.34
C ASN A 114 7.34 -0.27 -26.23
N ILE A 115 8.24 -1.06 -25.61
CA ILE A 115 8.99 -2.12 -26.27
C ILE A 115 8.43 -3.48 -25.85
N ALA A 116 7.87 -4.21 -26.81
CA ALA A 116 7.43 -5.59 -26.65
C ALA A 116 8.45 -6.58 -27.24
N ARG A 117 8.50 -7.79 -26.64
CA ARG A 117 9.29 -8.93 -27.13
C ARG A 117 8.35 -9.96 -27.72
N VAL A 118 8.63 -10.43 -28.93
CA VAL A 118 7.86 -11.50 -29.57
C VAL A 118 8.56 -12.84 -29.32
N PRO A 119 7.87 -13.86 -28.79
CA PRO A 119 8.42 -15.21 -28.68
C PRO A 119 8.73 -15.78 -30.06
N GLY A 120 9.98 -16.21 -30.31
CA GLY A 120 10.42 -16.77 -31.59
C GLY A 120 11.56 -15.98 -32.25
N ASP A 121 11.71 -14.69 -31.92
CA ASP A 121 12.75 -13.81 -32.47
C ASP A 121 14.05 -13.82 -31.61
N GLU A 122 14.24 -14.79 -30.73
CA GLU A 122 15.48 -14.95 -29.95
C GLU A 122 16.45 -15.90 -30.65
N ILE A 123 17.21 -15.39 -31.63
CA ILE A 123 18.41 -16.09 -32.11
C ILE A 123 19.61 -15.48 -31.38
N ASP A 124 20.23 -16.26 -30.49
CA ASP A 124 21.46 -15.88 -29.80
C ASP A 124 22.60 -15.75 -30.83
N PRO A 125 23.25 -14.58 -30.96
CA PRO A 125 24.37 -14.41 -31.90
C PRO A 125 25.58 -15.31 -31.59
N ASN A 126 25.64 -15.92 -30.40
CA ASN A 126 26.69 -16.88 -30.04
C ASN A 126 26.50 -18.30 -30.62
N PHE A 127 25.41 -18.60 -31.33
CA PHE A 127 25.24 -19.89 -32.03
C PHE A 127 25.96 -19.98 -33.39
N LYS A 128 26.88 -19.05 -33.68
CA LYS A 128 27.79 -19.13 -34.83
C LYS A 128 29.13 -19.80 -34.47
N ILE A 129 29.11 -21.06 -34.03
CA ILE A 129 30.29 -21.95 -34.19
C ILE A 129 29.78 -23.37 -34.42
N LEU A 130 29.43 -23.72 -35.65
CA LEU A 130 29.44 -25.12 -36.10
C LEU A 130 29.89 -25.14 -37.57
N ASN A 131 30.96 -25.89 -37.83
CA ASN A 131 31.61 -26.04 -39.13
C ASN A 131 30.64 -26.56 -40.20
N PRO A 132 30.81 -26.20 -41.49
CA PRO A 132 29.85 -26.54 -42.56
C PRO A 132 29.83 -28.01 -42.99
N ASN A 133 30.69 -28.89 -42.44
CA ASN A 133 31.03 -30.18 -43.05
C ASN A 133 30.58 -31.44 -42.28
N GLU A 134 29.53 -31.39 -41.45
CA GLU A 134 28.97 -32.61 -40.81
C GLU A 134 27.53 -32.91 -41.27
N ASN A 135 27.27 -34.21 -41.46
CA ASN A 135 26.11 -34.78 -42.14
C ASN A 135 24.79 -34.59 -41.33
N ASP A 136 23.67 -34.37 -42.03
CA ASP A 136 22.42 -33.85 -41.43
C ASP A 136 21.75 -34.78 -40.39
N THR A 137 22.07 -36.07 -40.42
CA THR A 137 21.56 -37.06 -39.45
C THR A 137 22.23 -36.92 -38.07
N GLU A 138 23.48 -36.46 -37.98
CA GLU A 138 24.17 -36.22 -36.69
C GLU A 138 23.75 -34.89 -36.03
N LYS A 139 23.28 -33.90 -36.82
CA LYS A 139 22.78 -32.61 -36.31
C LYS A 139 21.51 -32.76 -35.48
N LEU A 140 20.56 -33.59 -35.94
CA LEU A 140 19.30 -33.87 -35.24
C LEU A 140 19.51 -34.64 -33.92
N VAL A 141 20.50 -35.54 -33.90
CA VAL A 141 20.86 -36.30 -32.69
C VAL A 141 21.56 -35.40 -31.66
N THR A 142 22.37 -34.44 -32.12
CA THR A 142 23.08 -33.50 -31.25
C THR A 142 22.13 -32.45 -30.65
N LEU A 143 21.18 -31.93 -31.44
CA LEU A 143 20.13 -31.01 -30.96
C LEU A 143 19.19 -31.67 -29.93
N ASN A 144 18.73 -32.91 -30.19
CA ASN A 144 17.93 -33.64 -29.21
C ASN A 144 18.72 -33.96 -27.93
N ARG A 145 20.03 -34.23 -28.00
CA ARG A 145 20.88 -34.44 -26.81
C ARG A 145 21.05 -33.19 -25.95
N ILE A 146 21.05 -32.00 -26.55
CA ILE A 146 21.16 -30.71 -25.85
C ILE A 146 19.84 -30.32 -25.19
N ILE A 147 18.71 -30.50 -25.90
CA ILE A 147 17.37 -30.17 -25.37
C ILE A 147 17.02 -31.02 -24.13
N TYR A 148 17.48 -32.26 -24.09
CA TYR A 148 17.23 -33.19 -22.97
C TYR A 148 18.43 -33.41 -22.04
N GLY A 149 19.53 -32.65 -22.21
CA GLY A 149 20.66 -32.63 -21.28
C GLY A 149 21.38 -33.97 -21.06
N LYS A 150 21.81 -34.66 -22.12
CA LYS A 150 22.69 -35.85 -22.02
C LYS A 150 24.06 -35.60 -22.64
N ALA A 151 25.12 -35.90 -21.89
CA ALA A 151 26.51 -35.81 -22.35
C ALA A 151 26.91 -37.00 -23.26
N LYS A 152 27.94 -36.79 -24.10
CA LYS A 152 28.57 -37.81 -24.96
C LYS A 152 29.46 -38.72 -24.10
N GLY A 153 29.28 -40.04 -24.22
CA GLY A 153 30.21 -41.05 -23.69
C GLY A 153 29.91 -41.50 -22.25
N ASP A 154 29.59 -42.79 -22.14
CA ASP A 154 29.74 -43.74 -21.04
C ASP A 154 29.53 -43.21 -19.60
N GLY A 155 28.26 -43.24 -19.20
CA GLY A 155 27.82 -43.77 -17.91
C GLY A 155 28.40 -43.15 -16.64
N GLU A 156 28.02 -41.92 -16.31
CA GLU A 156 27.77 -41.53 -14.90
C GLU A 156 26.86 -40.28 -14.82
N GLN A 157 25.85 -40.32 -13.95
CA GLN A 157 24.83 -39.29 -13.82
C GLN A 157 25.37 -38.11 -13.00
N VAL A 158 25.89 -37.07 -13.66
CA VAL A 158 26.54 -35.96 -12.96
C VAL A 158 25.50 -35.04 -12.32
N ASN A 159 25.38 -35.11 -11.00
CA ASN A 159 24.62 -34.17 -10.18
C ASN A 159 25.24 -32.76 -10.27
N ALA A 160 24.41 -31.73 -10.42
CA ALA A 160 24.81 -30.32 -10.60
C ALA A 160 25.71 -29.74 -9.48
N VAL A 161 25.83 -30.47 -8.36
CA VAL A 161 26.73 -30.16 -7.24
C VAL A 161 28.17 -30.58 -7.56
N LEU A 162 28.39 -31.76 -8.15
CA LEU A 162 29.73 -32.26 -8.48
C LEU A 162 30.39 -31.49 -9.63
N HIS A 163 29.59 -31.02 -10.59
CA HIS A 163 30.06 -30.14 -11.67
C HIS A 163 30.61 -28.79 -11.15
N ARG A 164 29.98 -28.24 -10.09
CA ARG A 164 30.45 -27.00 -9.44
C ARG A 164 31.75 -27.20 -8.69
N ASP A 165 31.90 -28.33 -8.00
CA ASP A 165 33.08 -28.65 -7.21
C ASP A 165 34.32 -28.88 -8.10
N LYS A 166 34.10 -29.47 -9.28
CA LYS A 166 35.15 -29.64 -10.31
C LYS A 166 35.60 -28.30 -10.91
N LEU A 167 34.65 -27.39 -11.18
CA LEU A 167 34.93 -26.02 -11.65
C LEU A 167 35.67 -25.17 -10.61
N ALA A 168 35.36 -25.34 -9.32
CA ALA A 168 36.04 -24.65 -8.23
C ALA A 168 37.49 -25.14 -8.07
N LYS A 169 37.74 -26.44 -8.28
CA LYS A 169 39.08 -27.05 -8.19
C LYS A 169 39.98 -26.76 -9.39
N SER A 170 39.41 -26.53 -10.57
CA SER A 170 40.16 -26.21 -11.79
C SER A 170 40.39 -24.70 -12.01
N PHE A 171 40.03 -23.84 -11.04
CA PHE A 171 40.08 -22.40 -11.20
C PHE A 171 41.48 -21.85 -10.85
N ASN A 172 42.27 -21.49 -11.87
CA ASN A 172 43.62 -20.92 -11.72
C ASN A 172 43.54 -19.39 -11.58
N SER A 173 44.11 -18.82 -10.51
CA SER A 173 43.80 -17.47 -10.00
C SER A 173 44.72 -16.33 -10.47
N THR A 174 45.53 -16.53 -11.51
CA THR A 174 46.60 -15.57 -11.87
C THR A 174 46.22 -14.49 -12.90
N GLY A 175 44.98 -14.46 -13.40
CA GLY A 175 44.65 -13.65 -14.59
C GLY A 175 43.63 -12.50 -14.45
N TYR A 176 43.08 -12.17 -13.28
CA TYR A 176 41.88 -11.30 -13.24
C TYR A 176 41.88 -10.24 -12.13
N LEU A 177 42.61 -9.14 -12.35
CA LEU A 177 42.52 -7.91 -11.54
C LEU A 177 41.43 -6.92 -12.00
N ASN A 178 40.67 -7.18 -13.07
CA ASN A 178 39.82 -6.16 -13.72
C ASN A 178 38.33 -6.49 -13.90
N PHE A 179 37.67 -7.22 -12.99
CA PHE A 179 36.20 -7.38 -13.09
C PHE A 179 35.46 -7.23 -11.75
N ARG A 180 35.07 -5.99 -11.45
CA ARG A 180 34.30 -5.57 -10.25
C ARG A 180 32.85 -6.11 -10.20
N ASN A 181 32.40 -6.91 -11.17
CA ASN A 181 30.99 -7.29 -11.35
C ASN A 181 30.66 -8.79 -11.15
N LEU A 182 31.63 -9.66 -10.86
CA LEU A 182 31.37 -11.11 -10.71
C LEU A 182 30.73 -11.51 -9.37
N ALA A 183 30.80 -10.65 -8.33
CA ALA A 183 30.16 -10.91 -7.04
C ALA A 183 28.60 -10.87 -7.09
N LYS A 184 28.00 -10.42 -8.20
CA LYS A 184 26.54 -10.48 -8.42
C LYS A 184 26.05 -11.82 -8.97
N ILE A 185 26.93 -12.65 -9.54
CA ILE A 185 26.55 -13.93 -10.17
C ILE A 185 26.58 -15.09 -9.15
N SER A 186 27.29 -14.93 -8.03
CA SER A 186 27.46 -15.97 -7.01
C SER A 186 26.35 -16.03 -5.94
N ARG A 187 25.31 -15.19 -6.01
CA ARG A 187 24.18 -15.25 -5.06
C ARG A 187 22.98 -15.99 -5.67
N PRO A 188 22.51 -17.11 -5.08
CA PRO A 188 21.37 -17.84 -5.62
C PRO A 188 20.06 -17.05 -5.43
N LYS A 189 19.23 -16.95 -6.48
CA LYS A 189 17.84 -16.51 -6.35
C LYS A 189 17.03 -17.61 -5.63
N LYS A 190 16.45 -17.24 -4.48
CA LYS A 190 15.64 -18.11 -3.61
C LYS A 190 14.38 -18.58 -4.37
N LYS A 191 14.37 -19.82 -4.91
CA LYS A 191 13.16 -20.46 -5.45
C LYS A 191 12.40 -21.15 -4.31
N LYS A 192 11.13 -20.77 -4.15
CA LYS A 192 10.15 -21.37 -3.23
C LYS A 192 9.76 -22.75 -3.77
N LYS A 193 9.94 -23.79 -2.95
CA LYS A 193 9.49 -25.16 -3.21
C LYS A 193 7.95 -25.18 -3.26
N ARG A 194 7.35 -25.76 -4.29
CA ARG A 194 5.95 -26.19 -4.31
C ARG A 194 5.99 -27.71 -4.48
N ASP A 195 5.34 -28.40 -3.56
CA ASP A 195 5.13 -29.83 -3.62
C ASP A 195 4.23 -30.17 -4.82
N ASP A 196 4.60 -31.26 -5.47
CA ASP A 196 4.01 -31.78 -6.69
C ASP A 196 2.97 -32.82 -6.29
N ASP A 197 1.70 -32.61 -6.65
CA ASP A 197 0.70 -33.68 -6.69
C ASP A 197 0.11 -33.74 -8.10
N GLY A 198 0.03 -34.96 -8.59
CA GLY A 198 0.01 -35.28 -10.02
C GLY A 198 -1.29 -34.92 -10.72
N GLY A 199 -1.16 -34.21 -11.84
CA GLY A 199 -2.23 -34.02 -12.81
C GLY A 199 -1.68 -33.41 -14.09
N LYS A 200 -1.49 -34.24 -15.13
CA LYS A 200 -1.09 -33.81 -16.48
C LYS A 200 -2.06 -32.71 -16.98
N ARG A 201 -1.55 -31.49 -17.10
CA ARG A 201 -2.09 -30.46 -18.01
C ARG A 201 -0.95 -29.93 -18.87
N VAL A 202 -1.08 -30.13 -20.17
CA VAL A 202 -0.27 -29.46 -21.19
C VAL A 202 -0.66 -27.98 -21.15
N GLY A 203 0.22 -27.15 -20.60
CA GLY A 203 0.05 -25.70 -20.55
C GLY A 203 1.42 -25.04 -20.71
N LYS A 204 1.61 -24.38 -21.86
CA LYS A 204 2.76 -23.50 -22.12
C LYS A 204 2.87 -22.49 -20.97
N GLY A 205 4.04 -22.44 -20.33
CA GLY A 205 4.29 -21.60 -19.17
C GLY A 205 4.22 -20.12 -19.51
N VAL A 206 3.12 -19.46 -19.13
CA VAL A 206 3.02 -18.00 -19.08
C VAL A 206 3.75 -17.51 -17.83
N GLY A 207 4.63 -16.53 -18.00
CA GLY A 207 5.34 -15.88 -16.91
C GLY A 207 4.35 -15.24 -15.93
N ARG A 208 4.61 -15.39 -14.64
CA ARG A 208 3.68 -15.13 -13.52
C ARG A 208 3.24 -13.65 -13.33
N ASN A 209 3.52 -12.74 -14.26
CA ASN A 209 3.32 -11.30 -14.13
C ASN A 209 2.94 -10.57 -15.44
N ASP A 210 2.66 -11.26 -16.54
CA ASP A 210 2.34 -10.57 -17.80
C ASP A 210 0.89 -10.11 -17.79
N VAL A 211 0.71 -8.80 -17.54
CA VAL A 211 -0.60 -8.11 -17.53
C VAL A 211 -1.13 -7.87 -18.95
N ALA A 212 -0.28 -8.06 -19.96
CA ALA A 212 -0.60 -7.87 -21.35
C ALA A 212 0.20 -8.85 -22.21
N LEU A 213 -0.43 -9.31 -23.30
CA LEU A 213 0.15 -10.19 -24.30
C LEU A 213 0.14 -9.45 -25.65
N VAL A 214 1.25 -9.51 -26.38
CA VAL A 214 1.36 -8.92 -27.72
C VAL A 214 1.61 -10.04 -28.72
N GLU A 215 0.70 -10.19 -29.68
CA GLU A 215 0.79 -11.15 -30.76
C GLU A 215 0.85 -10.42 -32.11
N VAL A 216 1.76 -10.84 -32.98
CA VAL A 216 1.81 -10.34 -34.36
C VAL A 216 0.74 -11.05 -35.17
N VAL A 217 -0.06 -10.30 -35.92
CA VAL A 217 -1.05 -10.88 -36.84
C VAL A 217 -0.34 -11.18 -38.15
N GLU A 218 -0.26 -12.46 -38.53
CA GLU A 218 0.15 -12.88 -39.87
C GLU A 218 -1.09 -12.74 -40.79
N ASP A 219 -0.97 -11.98 -41.88
CA ASP A 219 -2.08 -11.74 -42.80
C ASP A 219 -2.36 -13.01 -43.64
N ASP A 220 -3.19 -13.93 -43.12
CA ASP A 220 -3.74 -15.07 -43.87
C ASP A 220 -4.99 -14.68 -44.70
N SER A 221 -5.09 -13.43 -45.13
CA SER A 221 -6.29 -12.91 -45.82
C SER A 221 -6.15 -13.02 -47.33
N GLU A 222 -6.58 -14.14 -47.90
CA GLU A 222 -7.02 -14.19 -49.29
C GLU A 222 -8.12 -13.14 -49.50
N GLY A 223 -7.77 -12.01 -50.11
CA GLY A 223 -8.72 -11.01 -50.58
C GLY A 223 -9.02 -9.87 -49.61
N LYS A 224 -8.06 -8.96 -49.42
CA LYS A 224 -8.29 -7.50 -49.34
C LYS A 224 -6.96 -6.76 -49.43
N GLU A 225 -6.76 -6.10 -50.56
CA GLU A 225 -5.66 -5.18 -50.92
C GLU A 225 -4.25 -5.61 -50.49
N ASP A 226 -3.64 -6.40 -51.40
CA ASP A 226 -2.21 -6.72 -51.48
C ASP A 226 -1.30 -5.54 -51.09
N PHE A 227 -0.75 -5.55 -49.87
CA PHE A 227 0.43 -4.76 -49.52
C PHE A 227 1.73 -5.32 -50.11
N SER A 228 1.65 -6.43 -50.86
CA SER A 228 2.74 -7.11 -51.55
C SER A 228 3.15 -6.49 -52.89
N ARG A 229 2.35 -5.56 -53.46
CA ARG A 229 2.57 -5.09 -54.85
C ARG A 229 3.52 -3.90 -55.03
N LEU A 230 4.22 -3.47 -53.98
CA LEU A 230 5.22 -2.39 -54.06
C LEU A 230 6.64 -2.81 -53.67
N LEU A 231 6.84 -4.07 -53.29
CA LEU A 231 8.17 -4.63 -53.01
C LEU A 231 8.24 -5.96 -53.74
N GLY A 232 9.22 -6.11 -54.63
CA GLY A 232 9.40 -7.31 -55.45
C GLY A 232 9.40 -8.60 -54.62
N GLU A 233 8.98 -9.69 -55.27
CA GLU A 233 8.94 -11.04 -54.72
C GLU A 233 10.30 -11.43 -54.11
N ASP A 234 10.44 -11.29 -52.80
CA ASP A 234 11.39 -11.97 -51.91
C ASP A 234 11.15 -11.45 -50.48
N VAL A 235 10.22 -12.06 -49.73
CA VAL A 235 10.01 -11.69 -48.31
C VAL A 235 11.29 -12.06 -47.53
N PRO A 236 12.07 -11.11 -47.00
CA PRO A 236 13.30 -11.45 -46.30
C PRO A 236 12.94 -12.04 -44.94
N ARG A 237 13.20 -13.33 -44.76
CA ARG A 237 13.12 -13.97 -43.44
C ARG A 237 14.12 -13.27 -42.50
N TRP A 238 13.60 -12.51 -41.53
CA TRP A 238 14.41 -11.72 -40.59
C TRP A 238 15.52 -12.57 -39.97
N ARG A 239 16.76 -12.07 -40.02
CA ARG A 239 17.92 -12.73 -39.42
C ARG A 239 18.40 -11.97 -38.18
N GLY A 240 18.05 -12.49 -37.00
CA GLY A 240 18.57 -12.01 -35.72
C GLY A 240 17.47 -11.50 -34.78
N SER A 241 17.87 -10.98 -33.62
CA SER A 241 16.92 -10.58 -32.59
C SER A 241 16.22 -9.25 -32.90
N THR A 242 14.89 -9.25 -32.88
CA THR A 242 14.05 -8.07 -33.13
C THR A 242 13.32 -7.63 -31.85
N ARG A 243 12.72 -6.43 -31.89
CA ARG A 243 11.82 -5.86 -30.87
C ARG A 243 10.68 -5.16 -31.58
N LEU A 244 9.52 -5.08 -30.92
CA LEU A 244 8.39 -4.30 -31.40
C LEU A 244 8.29 -2.99 -30.61
N LEU A 245 8.28 -1.86 -31.31
CA LEU A 245 7.93 -0.55 -30.75
C LEU A 245 6.44 -0.33 -30.98
N LEU A 246 5.64 -0.39 -29.91
CA LEU A 246 4.19 -0.23 -29.97
C LEU A 246 3.85 1.24 -30.27
N LEU A 247 3.13 1.49 -31.37
CA LEU A 247 2.69 2.83 -31.75
C LEU A 247 1.43 3.21 -30.98
N ASP A 248 1.20 4.52 -30.84
CA ASP A 248 -0.03 5.06 -30.26
C ASP A 248 -1.28 4.54 -31.00
N GLU A 249 -2.37 4.30 -30.24
CA GLU A 249 -3.67 3.81 -30.75
C GLU A 249 -4.18 4.62 -31.95
N ARG A 250 -3.86 5.91 -32.02
CA ARG A 250 -4.23 6.82 -33.12
C ARG A 250 -3.66 6.41 -34.48
N TYR A 251 -2.63 5.56 -34.53
CA TYR A 251 -1.95 5.15 -35.76
C TYR A 251 -2.29 3.71 -36.20
N SER A 252 -3.36 3.13 -35.64
CA SER A 252 -3.77 1.74 -35.89
C SER A 252 -4.40 1.48 -37.27
N ASN A 253 -5.03 2.49 -37.89
CA ASN A 253 -5.97 2.24 -38.99
C ASN A 253 -5.49 2.63 -40.41
N THR A 254 -4.50 3.52 -40.60
CA THR A 254 -4.07 3.92 -41.95
C THR A 254 -2.61 4.39 -42.04
N ILE A 255 -1.83 3.91 -43.04
CA ILE A 255 -0.45 4.35 -43.32
C ILE A 255 -0.36 5.88 -43.60
N LYS A 256 -1.43 6.48 -44.11
CA LYS A 256 -1.51 7.92 -44.39
C LYS A 256 -1.40 8.79 -43.14
N GLU A 257 -1.80 8.26 -41.98
CA GLU A 257 -1.86 8.96 -40.70
C GLU A 257 -0.58 8.79 -39.85
N LEU A 258 0.43 8.08 -40.36
CA LEU A 258 1.70 7.96 -39.64
C LEU A 258 2.39 9.34 -39.51
N PRO A 259 2.90 9.68 -38.32
CA PRO A 259 3.72 10.87 -38.09
C PRO A 259 4.91 10.94 -39.03
N GLU A 260 5.27 12.16 -39.45
CA GLU A 260 6.42 12.40 -40.32
C GLU A 260 7.72 11.84 -39.70
N ALA A 261 7.86 11.90 -38.37
CA ALA A 261 8.98 11.31 -37.65
C ALA A 261 9.12 9.79 -37.87
N ILE A 262 8.02 9.05 -38.01
CA ILE A 262 8.07 7.60 -38.28
C ILE A 262 8.33 7.35 -39.77
N LYS A 263 7.75 8.15 -40.67
CA LYS A 263 8.02 8.07 -42.12
C LYS A 263 9.49 8.33 -42.44
N VAL A 264 10.08 9.33 -41.79
CA VAL A 264 11.52 9.64 -41.91
C VAL A 264 12.37 8.47 -41.41
N VAL A 265 12.03 7.83 -40.29
CA VAL A 265 12.77 6.64 -39.80
C VAL A 265 12.69 5.46 -40.78
N LEU A 266 11.55 5.27 -41.44
CA LEU A 266 11.38 4.25 -42.48
C LEU A 266 12.21 4.58 -43.75
N ASN A 267 12.28 5.86 -44.12
CA ASN A 267 12.94 6.32 -45.35
C ASN A 267 14.46 6.62 -45.21
N GLU A 268 14.95 6.99 -44.02
CA GLU A 268 16.36 7.36 -43.75
C GLU A 268 17.36 6.25 -44.10
N HIS A 269 16.91 4.99 -44.19
CA HIS A 269 17.76 3.84 -44.46
C HIS A 269 17.65 3.27 -45.88
N ASP A 270 16.80 3.82 -46.74
CA ASP A 270 16.61 3.35 -48.13
C ASP A 270 17.75 3.76 -49.08
N GLY A 271 18.72 4.56 -48.60
CA GLY A 271 19.86 5.04 -49.38
C GLY A 271 20.99 4.04 -49.62
N GLN A 272 20.96 2.84 -49.00
CA GLN A 272 21.94 1.78 -49.24
C GLN A 272 21.23 0.44 -49.50
N SER A 273 21.45 -0.10 -50.69
CA SER A 273 20.78 -1.25 -51.28
C SER A 273 20.78 -2.51 -50.39
N LYS A 274 19.69 -2.71 -49.65
CA LYS A 274 19.03 -3.96 -49.21
C LYS A 274 17.88 -3.51 -48.30
N GLY A 275 16.68 -4.07 -48.49
CA GLY A 275 15.40 -3.54 -47.98
C GLY A 275 15.41 -2.99 -46.55
N SER A 276 14.51 -2.03 -46.30
CA SER A 276 14.42 -1.29 -45.03
C SER A 276 14.54 -2.22 -43.81
N PRO A 277 15.41 -1.90 -42.82
CA PRO A 277 15.63 -2.73 -41.64
C PRO A 277 14.48 -2.63 -40.63
N PHE A 278 13.35 -2.04 -41.03
CA PHE A 278 12.20 -1.76 -40.20
C PHE A 278 10.94 -2.17 -40.94
N GLU A 279 10.07 -2.91 -40.26
CA GLU A 279 8.79 -3.36 -40.81
C GLU A 279 7.67 -2.84 -39.93
N LEU A 280 6.63 -2.27 -40.56
CA LEU A 280 5.40 -1.92 -39.87
C LEU A 280 4.52 -3.18 -39.77
N VAL A 281 4.20 -3.58 -38.55
CA VAL A 281 3.50 -4.84 -38.25
C VAL A 281 2.21 -4.54 -37.50
N LYS A 282 1.12 -5.24 -37.86
CA LYS A 282 -0.12 -5.22 -37.08
C LYS A 282 -0.02 -6.20 -35.91
N CYS A 283 -0.39 -5.73 -34.73
CA CYS A 283 -0.29 -6.48 -33.48
C CYS A 283 -1.62 -6.47 -32.74
N LYS A 284 -1.93 -7.58 -32.08
CA LYS A 284 -3.00 -7.69 -31.09
C LYS A 284 -2.41 -7.53 -29.70
N LEU A 285 -2.74 -6.42 -29.05
CA LEU A 285 -2.43 -6.19 -27.64
C LEU A 285 -3.62 -6.67 -26.80
N THR A 286 -3.44 -7.79 -26.10
CA THR A 286 -4.45 -8.37 -25.22
C THR A 286 -4.17 -7.98 -23.78
N LEU A 287 -5.07 -7.21 -23.18
CA LEU A 287 -5.06 -6.84 -21.76
C LEU A 287 -5.93 -7.82 -20.98
N VAL A 288 -5.36 -8.47 -19.97
CA VAL A 288 -6.05 -9.48 -19.14
C VAL A 288 -6.54 -8.89 -17.83
N TYR A 289 -7.29 -9.67 -17.04
CA TYR A 289 -7.85 -9.23 -15.74
C TYR A 289 -6.84 -8.45 -14.89
N ASP A 290 -5.61 -8.94 -14.74
CA ASP A 290 -4.54 -8.34 -13.92
C ASP A 290 -4.11 -6.92 -14.31
N TYR A 291 -4.40 -6.50 -15.55
CA TYR A 291 -4.14 -5.14 -16.03
C TYR A 291 -5.03 -4.08 -15.34
N TRP A 292 -6.31 -4.42 -15.13
CA TRP A 292 -7.31 -3.48 -14.65
C TRP A 292 -7.18 -3.21 -13.15
N GLN A 293 -7.46 -1.97 -12.77
CA GLN A 293 -7.51 -1.56 -11.38
C GLN A 293 -8.75 -2.11 -10.67
N LEU A 294 -8.68 -2.17 -9.34
CA LEU A 294 -9.78 -2.62 -8.49
C LEU A 294 -11.09 -1.90 -8.81
N ASN A 295 -11.03 -0.56 -8.89
CA ASN A 295 -12.22 0.26 -9.08
C ASN A 295 -12.87 0.01 -10.45
N GLU A 296 -12.08 -0.13 -11.52
CA GLU A 296 -12.60 -0.40 -12.88
C GLU A 296 -13.34 -1.74 -12.94
N ILE A 297 -12.81 -2.76 -12.28
CA ILE A 297 -13.46 -4.08 -12.21
C ILE A 297 -14.73 -4.02 -11.39
N LEU A 298 -14.70 -3.35 -10.23
CA LEU A 298 -15.89 -3.20 -9.40
C LEU A 298 -16.96 -2.38 -10.13
N GLU A 299 -16.60 -1.31 -10.84
CA GLU A 299 -17.53 -0.52 -11.65
C GLU A 299 -18.24 -1.35 -12.73
N ALA A 300 -17.50 -2.26 -13.38
CA ALA A 300 -18.05 -3.14 -14.41
C ALA A 300 -18.94 -4.26 -13.85
N LEU A 301 -18.69 -4.71 -12.62
CA LEU A 301 -19.41 -5.81 -11.96
C LEU A 301 -20.64 -5.36 -11.19
N LEU A 302 -20.59 -4.16 -10.62
CA LEU A 302 -21.61 -3.64 -9.74
C LEU A 302 -22.72 -2.93 -10.53
N PRO A 303 -23.96 -2.84 -10.00
CA PRO A 303 -25.04 -2.11 -10.66
C PRO A 303 -24.68 -0.66 -10.97
N LYS A 304 -25.12 -0.15 -12.13
CA LYS A 304 -24.91 1.25 -12.53
C LYS A 304 -25.46 2.20 -11.48
N GLY A 305 -24.65 3.17 -11.06
CA GLY A 305 -25.01 4.18 -10.05
C GLY A 305 -24.74 3.77 -8.61
N MET A 306 -24.33 2.52 -8.34
CA MET A 306 -23.90 2.13 -7.00
C MET A 306 -22.52 2.71 -6.68
N ILE A 307 -22.35 3.24 -5.48
CA ILE A 307 -21.09 3.82 -5.04
C ILE A 307 -20.08 2.70 -4.79
N ILE A 308 -18.92 2.76 -5.45
CA ILE A 308 -17.86 1.77 -5.24
C ILE A 308 -17.27 1.98 -3.83
N PRO A 309 -17.05 0.92 -3.03
CA PRO A 309 -16.37 1.04 -1.74
C PRO A 309 -15.02 1.76 -1.89
N SER A 310 -14.89 2.92 -1.23
CA SER A 310 -13.78 3.87 -1.45
C SER A 310 -12.43 3.44 -0.87
N GLY A 311 -12.37 2.30 -0.17
CA GLY A 311 -11.13 1.71 0.34
C GLY A 311 -11.37 0.76 1.51
N PHE A 312 -10.28 0.18 2.01
CA PHE A 312 -10.30 -0.74 3.15
C PHE A 312 -9.15 -0.44 4.11
N GLU A 313 -9.32 -0.80 5.38
CA GLU A 313 -8.23 -0.74 6.34
C GLU A 313 -7.38 -2.00 6.23
N MET A 314 -6.06 -1.85 6.22
CA MET A 314 -5.15 -3.00 6.23
C MET A 314 -4.60 -3.21 7.63
N VAL A 315 -4.73 -4.44 8.14
CA VAL A 315 -4.17 -4.88 9.41
C VAL A 315 -3.28 -6.10 9.15
N GLY A 316 -1.98 -5.85 9.00
CA GLY A 316 -1.03 -6.85 8.52
C GLY A 316 -1.45 -7.37 7.14
N HIS A 317 -1.82 -8.66 7.03
CA HIS A 317 -2.29 -9.26 5.79
C HIS A 317 -3.82 -9.31 5.62
N ILE A 318 -4.56 -8.73 6.56
CA ILE A 318 -6.03 -8.73 6.58
C ILE A 318 -6.53 -7.40 6.02
N ALA A 319 -7.43 -7.44 5.05
CA ALA A 319 -8.20 -6.28 4.58
C ALA A 319 -9.54 -6.23 5.31
N HIS A 320 -9.77 -5.15 6.03
CA HIS A 320 -10.97 -4.90 6.82
C HIS A 320 -11.90 -3.92 6.10
N LEU A 321 -13.08 -4.41 5.74
CA LEU A 321 -14.14 -3.68 5.05
C LEU A 321 -15.22 -3.20 6.00
N ASN A 322 -15.84 -2.09 5.62
CA ASN A 322 -17.04 -1.55 6.25
C ASN A 322 -18.09 -1.34 5.14
N LEU A 323 -18.70 -2.45 4.71
CA LEU A 323 -19.70 -2.44 3.66
C LEU A 323 -21.01 -1.83 4.17
N LYS A 324 -21.65 -1.00 3.34
CA LYS A 324 -23.00 -0.50 3.55
C LYS A 324 -24.02 -1.55 3.12
N ASP A 325 -25.28 -1.37 3.54
CA ASP A 325 -26.38 -2.28 3.20
C ASP A 325 -26.52 -2.55 1.69
N GLU A 326 -26.36 -1.50 0.87
CA GLU A 326 -26.39 -1.59 -0.60
C GLU A 326 -25.33 -2.55 -1.19
N HIS A 327 -24.20 -2.71 -0.49
CA HIS A 327 -23.10 -3.58 -0.91
C HIS A 327 -23.23 -5.02 -0.40
N LEU A 328 -24.08 -5.31 0.59
CA LEU A 328 -24.10 -6.61 1.28
C LEU A 328 -24.44 -7.76 0.32
N GLN A 329 -25.34 -7.54 -0.62
CA GLN A 329 -25.68 -8.51 -1.66
C GLN A 329 -24.48 -8.89 -2.57
N TYR A 330 -23.47 -8.00 -2.68
CA TYR A 330 -22.25 -8.20 -3.47
C TYR A 330 -20.99 -8.42 -2.62
N LYS A 331 -21.13 -8.64 -1.30
CA LYS A 331 -20.01 -8.66 -0.35
C LYS A 331 -18.89 -9.64 -0.75
N ASN A 332 -19.27 -10.85 -1.17
CA ASN A 332 -18.32 -11.89 -1.57
C ASN A 332 -17.60 -11.55 -2.88
N LEU A 333 -18.32 -10.93 -3.82
CA LEU A 333 -17.77 -10.48 -5.10
C LEU A 333 -16.73 -9.37 -4.86
N ILE A 334 -17.10 -8.36 -4.08
CA ILE A 334 -16.24 -7.25 -3.69
C ILE A 334 -14.98 -7.78 -2.98
N ALA A 335 -15.15 -8.67 -2.01
CA ALA A 335 -14.05 -9.26 -1.27
C ALA A 335 -13.10 -10.09 -2.15
N LYS A 336 -13.63 -10.84 -3.12
CA LYS A 336 -12.85 -11.61 -4.08
C LYS A 336 -11.97 -10.70 -4.95
N VAL A 337 -12.52 -9.62 -5.50
CA VAL A 337 -11.76 -8.64 -6.30
C VAL A 337 -10.66 -7.99 -5.45
N ILE A 338 -10.99 -7.57 -4.22
CA ILE A 338 -10.00 -7.00 -3.28
C ILE A 338 -8.86 -7.99 -3.01
N LEU A 339 -9.19 -9.24 -2.72
CA LEU A 339 -8.21 -10.26 -2.44
C LEU A 339 -7.29 -10.48 -3.65
N ASP A 340 -7.86 -10.64 -4.85
CA ASP A 340 -7.08 -10.93 -6.06
C ASP A 340 -6.15 -9.76 -6.43
N LYS A 341 -6.64 -8.53 -6.37
CA LYS A 341 -5.86 -7.33 -6.72
C LYS A 341 -4.78 -6.96 -5.71
N ASN A 342 -4.82 -7.51 -4.50
CA ASN A 342 -3.87 -7.18 -3.45
C ASN A 342 -2.97 -8.36 -3.03
N LYS A 343 -3.00 -9.48 -3.76
CA LYS A 343 -2.07 -10.60 -3.55
C LYS A 343 -0.62 -10.19 -3.88
N PRO A 344 0.39 -10.73 -3.16
CA PRO A 344 0.29 -11.63 -2.01
C PRO A 344 0.22 -10.90 -0.66
N LYS A 345 0.05 -9.56 -0.65
CA LYS A 345 0.06 -8.75 0.58
C LYS A 345 -1.16 -9.03 1.43
N ILE A 346 -2.35 -9.00 0.81
CA ILE A 346 -3.60 -9.39 1.44
C ILE A 346 -3.82 -10.88 1.22
N ARG A 347 -4.21 -11.59 2.29
CA ARG A 347 -4.56 -13.02 2.24
C ARG A 347 -5.94 -13.31 2.81
N THR A 348 -6.51 -12.38 3.55
CA THR A 348 -7.83 -12.51 4.16
C THR A 348 -8.56 -11.18 4.00
N VAL A 349 -9.82 -11.23 3.61
CA VAL A 349 -10.71 -10.08 3.52
C VAL A 349 -11.88 -10.33 4.44
N VAL A 350 -12.14 -9.37 5.32
CA VAL A 350 -13.20 -9.43 6.32
C VAL A 350 -14.12 -8.24 6.20
N ASN A 351 -15.36 -8.38 6.63
CA ASN A 351 -16.29 -7.28 6.79
C ASN A 351 -16.75 -7.18 8.25
N LYS A 352 -16.94 -5.96 8.72
CA LYS A 352 -17.54 -5.69 10.02
C LYS A 352 -19.05 -5.91 9.95
N VAL A 353 -19.57 -6.75 10.83
CA VAL A 353 -21.00 -7.14 10.84
C VAL A 353 -21.84 -6.18 11.69
N GLU A 354 -21.38 -5.86 12.91
CA GLU A 354 -22.15 -5.04 13.86
C GLU A 354 -21.31 -3.99 14.60
N ALA A 355 -21.99 -3.12 15.36
CA ALA A 355 -21.38 -2.17 16.27
C ALA A 355 -20.58 -2.88 17.38
N ILE A 356 -19.59 -2.20 17.94
CA ILE A 356 -18.75 -2.73 19.03
C ILE A 356 -19.62 -2.80 20.29
N GLN A 357 -20.07 -4.01 20.67
CA GLN A 357 -21.02 -4.22 21.78
C GLN A 357 -20.38 -4.78 23.06
N THR A 358 -19.12 -5.22 23.03
CA THR A 358 -18.49 -5.86 24.20
C THR A 358 -17.67 -4.88 25.03
N ASP A 359 -17.55 -5.15 26.34
CA ASP A 359 -16.66 -4.43 27.26
C ASP A 359 -15.19 -4.46 26.78
N TYR A 360 -14.82 -5.54 26.11
CA TYR A 360 -13.50 -5.75 25.50
C TYR A 360 -13.31 -5.06 24.15
N ARG A 361 -14.34 -4.37 23.65
CA ARG A 361 -14.31 -3.61 22.39
C ARG A 361 -13.97 -4.46 21.17
N THR A 362 -14.24 -5.75 21.22
CA THR A 362 -14.03 -6.69 20.10
C THR A 362 -15.02 -6.39 18.97
N MET A 363 -14.56 -6.55 17.73
CA MET A 363 -15.41 -6.37 16.56
C MET A 363 -15.90 -7.73 16.09
N GLN A 364 -17.20 -7.84 15.81
CA GLN A 364 -17.71 -9.01 15.10
C GLN A 364 -17.34 -8.89 13.61
N LEU A 365 -16.48 -9.80 13.17
CA LEU A 365 -15.92 -9.82 11.81
C LEU A 365 -16.37 -11.09 11.08
N GLU A 366 -16.87 -10.92 9.88
CA GLU A 366 -17.17 -12.00 8.95
C GLU A 366 -16.02 -12.13 7.94
N VAL A 367 -15.46 -13.33 7.79
CA VAL A 367 -14.48 -13.61 6.73
C VAL A 367 -15.22 -13.78 5.41
N LEU A 368 -14.92 -12.92 4.44
CA LEU A 368 -15.56 -12.94 3.12
C LEU A 368 -14.73 -13.64 2.04
N ALA A 369 -13.40 -13.58 2.14
CA ALA A 369 -12.51 -14.22 1.17
C ALA A 369 -11.13 -14.52 1.75
N GLY A 370 -10.47 -15.56 1.22
CA GLY A 370 -9.07 -15.89 1.52
C GLY A 370 -8.92 -16.89 2.67
N ASN A 371 -7.92 -16.69 3.52
CA ASN A 371 -7.68 -17.59 4.65
C ASN A 371 -8.66 -17.28 5.80
N ASN A 372 -9.11 -18.30 6.53
CA ASN A 372 -10.01 -18.16 7.69
C ASN A 372 -9.31 -17.69 8.98
N SER A 373 -8.07 -17.19 8.90
CA SER A 373 -7.30 -16.73 10.06
C SER A 373 -7.45 -15.23 10.28
N LEU A 374 -7.85 -14.83 11.50
CA LEU A 374 -7.89 -13.44 11.95
C LEU A 374 -6.65 -13.01 12.74
N VAL A 375 -5.74 -13.96 12.98
CA VAL A 375 -4.41 -13.72 13.57
C VAL A 375 -3.48 -13.14 12.50
N THR A 376 -2.83 -12.03 12.80
CA THR A 376 -1.93 -11.34 11.88
C THR A 376 -0.77 -10.64 12.62
N THR A 377 0.26 -10.25 11.88
CA THR A 377 1.36 -9.42 12.39
C THR A 377 1.27 -8.05 11.75
N VAL A 378 1.14 -7.01 12.57
CA VAL A 378 1.19 -5.62 12.14
C VAL A 378 2.61 -5.08 12.38
N VAL A 379 3.11 -4.31 11.42
CA VAL A 379 4.37 -3.58 11.58
C VAL A 379 4.05 -2.10 11.61
N GLU A 380 4.33 -1.44 12.72
CA GLU A 380 4.13 -0.01 12.90
C GLU A 380 5.42 0.59 13.48
N ASN A 381 6.00 1.58 12.79
CA ASN A 381 7.21 2.29 13.25
C ASN A 381 8.39 1.35 13.59
N GLY A 382 8.53 0.25 12.86
CA GLY A 382 9.57 -0.75 13.08
C GLY A 382 9.28 -1.72 14.24
N LEU A 383 8.19 -1.54 14.97
CA LEU A 383 7.70 -2.48 15.98
C LEU A 383 6.74 -3.47 15.35
N ARG A 384 6.74 -4.69 15.88
CA ARG A 384 5.88 -5.77 15.41
C ARG A 384 4.84 -6.09 16.47
N PHE A 385 3.61 -6.32 16.06
CA PHE A 385 2.50 -6.65 16.94
C PHE A 385 1.78 -7.87 16.38
N HIS A 386 1.76 -8.97 17.13
CA HIS A 386 0.79 -10.03 16.91
C HIS A 386 -0.54 -9.57 17.46
N VAL A 387 -1.57 -9.72 16.63
CA VAL A 387 -2.95 -9.36 16.96
C VAL A 387 -3.88 -10.42 16.40
N ASP A 388 -4.94 -10.72 17.14
CA ASP A 388 -6.06 -11.50 16.64
C ASP A 388 -7.32 -10.65 16.67
N LEU A 389 -7.78 -10.26 15.47
CA LEU A 389 -8.91 -9.35 15.34
C LEU A 389 -10.24 -9.94 15.82
N ALA A 390 -10.31 -11.25 16.06
CA ALA A 390 -11.47 -11.87 16.68
C ALA A 390 -11.59 -11.56 18.18
N THR A 391 -10.45 -11.44 18.87
CA THR A 391 -10.37 -11.44 20.34
C THR A 391 -9.88 -10.12 20.93
N VAL A 392 -9.26 -9.24 20.13
CA VAL A 392 -8.68 -7.98 20.60
C VAL A 392 -9.03 -6.79 19.71
N TYR A 393 -9.04 -5.58 20.29
CA TYR A 393 -9.20 -4.34 19.54
C TYR A 393 -7.86 -3.88 18.93
N TRP A 394 -7.89 -3.52 17.64
CA TRP A 394 -6.79 -2.86 16.95
C TRP A 394 -7.32 -1.77 16.00
N ASN A 395 -6.56 -0.68 15.85
CA ASN A 395 -6.85 0.35 14.86
C ASN A 395 -5.55 0.94 14.31
N SER A 396 -5.30 0.70 13.02
CA SER A 396 -4.11 1.17 12.31
C SER A 396 -4.17 2.67 12.04
N ARG A 397 -5.36 3.28 12.01
CA ARG A 397 -5.54 4.73 11.76
C ARG A 397 -5.08 5.62 12.93
N LEU A 398 -4.82 5.04 14.09
CA LEU A 398 -4.31 5.75 15.26
C LEU A 398 -2.77 5.85 15.29
N ALA A 399 -2.06 5.35 14.27
CA ALA A 399 -0.60 5.35 14.23
C ALA A 399 0.01 6.75 14.40
N THR A 400 -0.57 7.77 13.77
CA THR A 400 -0.11 9.17 13.86
C THR A 400 -0.32 9.75 15.26
N GLU A 401 -1.44 9.41 15.90
CA GLU A 401 -1.72 9.84 17.28
C GLU A 401 -0.77 9.18 18.27
N ARG A 402 -0.47 7.89 18.09
CA ARG A 402 0.55 7.20 18.90
C ARG A 402 1.92 7.85 18.74
N GLN A 403 2.36 8.14 17.51
CA GLN A 403 3.62 8.86 17.28
C GLN A 403 3.64 10.24 17.93
N ARG A 404 2.54 10.99 17.86
CA ARG A 404 2.40 12.28 18.53
C ARG A 404 2.55 12.14 20.04
N LEU A 405 1.81 11.21 20.65
CA LEU A 405 1.89 11.02 22.11
C LEU A 405 3.32 10.65 22.54
N LEU A 406 4.00 9.81 21.77
CA LEU A 406 5.41 9.47 22.02
C LEU A 406 6.36 10.66 21.89
N SER A 407 6.02 11.71 21.14
CA SER A 407 6.88 12.90 21.02
C SER A 407 6.92 13.70 22.32
N CYS A 408 5.86 13.62 23.14
CA CYS A 408 5.76 14.27 24.44
C CYS A 408 6.64 13.63 25.52
N PHE A 409 7.06 12.37 25.35
CA PHE A 409 7.83 11.65 26.38
C PHE A 409 9.34 11.90 26.28
N THR A 410 10.04 11.68 27.39
CA THR A 410 11.48 11.80 27.58
C THR A 410 12.04 10.47 28.12
N ARG A 411 13.37 10.36 28.23
CA ARG A 411 14.02 9.13 28.73
C ARG A 411 13.84 8.91 30.23
N SER A 412 13.53 9.97 30.98
CA SER A 412 13.27 9.91 32.43
C SER A 412 11.84 9.51 32.76
N ASP A 413 10.93 9.54 31.78
CA ASP A 413 9.51 9.32 32.05
C ASP A 413 9.18 7.88 32.42
N VAL A 414 8.13 7.76 33.22
CA VAL A 414 7.48 6.50 33.57
C VAL A 414 6.03 6.62 33.15
N VAL A 415 5.63 5.74 32.25
CA VAL A 415 4.32 5.81 31.58
C VAL A 415 3.39 4.73 32.14
N CYS A 416 2.17 5.12 32.48
CA CYS A 416 1.09 4.22 32.89
C CYS A 416 0.02 4.19 31.79
N ASP A 417 -0.13 3.07 31.10
CA ASP A 417 -1.14 2.85 30.06
C ASP A 417 -2.28 1.99 30.64
N VAL A 418 -3.43 2.63 30.93
CA VAL A 418 -4.53 2.02 31.70
C VAL A 418 -5.35 1.03 30.86
N PHE A 419 -5.39 1.25 29.54
CA PHE A 419 -6.18 0.48 28.56
C PHE A 419 -5.31 0.14 27.35
N ALA A 420 -4.25 -0.62 27.60
CA ALA A 420 -3.14 -0.84 26.68
C ALA A 420 -3.51 -1.72 25.48
N GLY A 421 -4.58 -2.52 25.55
CA GLY A 421 -4.90 -3.55 24.58
C GLY A 421 -3.70 -4.47 24.34
N VAL A 422 -3.34 -4.68 23.08
CA VAL A 422 -2.15 -5.45 22.68
C VAL A 422 -0.82 -4.68 22.78
N GLY A 423 -0.84 -3.47 23.36
CA GLY A 423 0.32 -2.65 23.65
C GLY A 423 0.84 -1.67 22.60
N PRO A 424 0.05 -1.13 21.64
CA PRO A 424 0.62 -0.25 20.63
C PRO A 424 1.23 1.03 21.21
N ILE A 425 0.68 1.58 22.30
CA ILE A 425 1.25 2.74 23.00
C ILE A 425 2.32 2.27 23.99
N ALA A 426 1.99 1.35 24.90
CA ALA A 426 2.93 0.81 25.89
C ALA A 426 4.29 0.33 25.31
N ILE A 427 4.26 -0.50 24.27
CA ILE A 427 5.48 -1.06 23.64
C ILE A 427 6.27 0.04 22.93
N ALA A 428 5.58 0.97 22.28
CA ALA A 428 6.25 2.07 21.61
C ALA A 428 6.89 3.05 22.62
N ALA A 429 6.19 3.32 23.74
CA ALA A 429 6.70 4.15 24.83
C ALA A 429 7.94 3.51 25.47
N ALA A 430 7.93 2.20 25.74
CA ALA A 430 9.03 1.49 26.37
C ALA A 430 10.37 1.58 25.61
N LYS A 431 10.34 1.80 24.29
CA LYS A 431 11.56 2.06 23.51
C LYS A 431 12.22 3.40 23.86
N LYS A 432 11.45 4.38 24.34
CA LYS A 432 11.89 5.74 24.62
C LYS A 432 12.07 6.01 26.12
N VAL A 433 11.10 5.60 26.93
CA VAL A 433 10.98 6.00 28.34
C VAL A 433 11.76 5.06 29.28
N LYS A 434 11.79 5.42 30.57
CA LYS A 434 12.49 4.67 31.61
C LYS A 434 11.78 3.35 31.89
N HIS A 435 10.47 3.40 32.09
CA HIS A 435 9.65 2.24 32.43
C HIS A 435 8.18 2.44 32.03
N VAL A 436 7.45 1.34 31.82
CA VAL A 436 6.03 1.36 31.47
C VAL A 436 5.25 0.39 32.34
N TYR A 437 4.15 0.85 32.91
CA TYR A 437 3.09 0.00 33.48
C TYR A 437 1.96 -0.08 32.46
N ALA A 438 1.56 -1.28 32.06
CA ALA A 438 0.54 -1.48 31.04
C ALA A 438 -0.55 -2.42 31.56
N ASN A 439 -1.80 -2.00 31.46
CA ASN A 439 -2.96 -2.76 31.91
C ASN A 439 -3.99 -2.89 30.80
N ASP A 440 -4.71 -4.01 30.78
CA ASP A 440 -5.97 -4.11 30.05
C ASP A 440 -6.93 -5.05 30.78
N LEU A 441 -8.24 -4.80 30.63
CA LEU A 441 -9.27 -5.65 31.21
C LEU A 441 -9.42 -6.97 30.44
N ASN A 442 -9.17 -6.97 29.12
CA ASN A 442 -9.31 -8.13 28.27
C ASN A 442 -8.11 -9.09 28.44
N PRO A 443 -8.30 -10.31 28.97
CA PRO A 443 -7.20 -11.26 29.18
C PRO A 443 -6.52 -11.69 27.87
N CYS A 444 -7.27 -11.80 26.77
CA CYS A 444 -6.69 -12.11 25.46
C CYS A 444 -5.78 -10.97 24.98
N ALA A 445 -6.17 -9.71 25.22
CA ALA A 445 -5.35 -8.56 24.87
C ALA A 445 -4.04 -8.54 25.68
N VAL A 446 -4.12 -8.87 26.97
CA VAL A 446 -2.95 -9.01 27.86
C VAL A 446 -2.00 -10.12 27.39
N GLU A 447 -2.53 -11.29 27.03
CA GLU A 447 -1.71 -12.39 26.48
C GLU A 447 -0.96 -11.95 25.21
N TYR A 448 -1.62 -11.21 24.32
CA TYR A 448 -0.98 -10.64 23.13
C TYR A 448 0.02 -9.53 23.48
N LEU A 449 -0.28 -8.68 24.47
CA LEU A 449 0.63 -7.64 24.97
C LEU A 449 1.93 -8.27 25.50
N GLU A 450 1.86 -9.30 26.34
CA GLU A 450 3.04 -10.01 26.85
C GLU A 450 3.87 -10.64 25.72
N ARG A 451 3.20 -11.33 24.78
CA ARG A 451 3.85 -11.88 23.57
C ARG A 451 4.54 -10.78 22.76
N ASN A 452 3.91 -9.61 22.64
CA ASN A 452 4.44 -8.48 21.90
C ASN A 452 5.60 -7.81 22.66
N CYS A 453 5.60 -7.80 23.99
CA CYS A 453 6.74 -7.37 24.80
C CYS A 453 7.98 -8.22 24.47
N VAL A 454 7.83 -9.56 24.49
CA VAL A 454 8.91 -10.50 24.15
C VAL A 454 9.34 -10.32 22.69
N LEU A 455 8.39 -10.22 21.76
CA LEU A 455 8.67 -10.05 20.32
C LEU A 455 9.53 -8.81 20.03
N ASN A 456 9.34 -7.74 20.80
CA ASN A 456 10.07 -6.48 20.66
C ASN A 456 11.24 -6.33 21.63
N LYS A 457 11.54 -7.36 22.45
CA LYS A 457 12.63 -7.40 23.43
C LYS A 457 12.50 -6.29 24.48
N LEU A 458 11.33 -6.19 25.10
CA LEU A 458 10.96 -5.14 26.05
C LEU A 458 10.44 -5.69 27.39
N GLU A 459 10.56 -6.99 27.63
CA GLU A 459 10.07 -7.68 28.82
C GLU A 459 10.64 -7.11 30.15
N LYS A 460 11.82 -6.48 30.12
CA LYS A 460 12.41 -5.83 31.31
C LYS A 460 11.97 -4.38 31.53
N LYS A 461 11.31 -3.78 30.54
CA LYS A 461 10.92 -2.37 30.54
C LYS A 461 9.42 -2.14 30.78
N ILE A 462 8.63 -3.21 30.67
CA ILE A 462 7.17 -3.14 30.75
C ILE A 462 6.72 -4.15 31.80
N GLU A 463 5.94 -3.69 32.76
CA GLU A 463 5.19 -4.55 33.68
C GLU A 463 3.73 -4.58 33.24
N VAL A 464 3.18 -5.78 33.06
CA VAL A 464 1.86 -6.01 32.45
C VAL A 464 0.88 -6.50 33.50
N PHE A 465 -0.34 -5.96 33.47
CA PHE A 465 -1.42 -6.26 34.41
C PHE A 465 -2.71 -6.61 33.65
N ASN A 466 -3.52 -7.47 34.26
CA ASN A 466 -4.88 -7.75 33.81
C ASN A 466 -5.87 -7.42 34.93
N MET A 467 -6.27 -6.16 35.00
CA MET A 467 -7.13 -5.62 36.06
C MET A 467 -8.16 -4.63 35.51
N ASP A 468 -9.21 -4.38 36.29
CA ASP A 468 -10.04 -3.19 36.09
C ASP A 468 -9.18 -1.92 36.19
N GLY A 469 -9.48 -0.93 35.35
CA GLY A 469 -8.69 0.29 35.23
C GLY A 469 -8.56 1.08 36.54
N ARG A 470 -9.61 1.14 37.38
CA ARG A 470 -9.56 1.85 38.66
C ARG A 470 -8.65 1.12 39.64
N ARG A 471 -8.86 -0.20 39.78
CA ARG A 471 -8.03 -1.06 40.64
C ARG A 471 -6.56 -1.02 40.23
N PHE A 472 -6.29 -0.97 38.93
CA PHE A 472 -4.93 -0.84 38.41
C PHE A 472 -4.30 0.49 38.81
N ILE A 473 -5.00 1.61 38.61
CA ILE A 473 -4.52 2.94 39.02
C ILE A 473 -4.20 2.95 40.52
N GLU A 474 -5.12 2.51 41.36
CA GLU A 474 -4.91 2.42 42.82
C GLU A 474 -3.69 1.56 43.16
N ALA A 475 -3.59 0.35 42.59
CA ALA A 475 -2.52 -0.58 42.90
C ALA A 475 -1.13 -0.07 42.52
N VAL A 476 -0.97 0.54 41.34
CA VAL A 476 0.35 1.00 40.88
C VAL A 476 0.78 2.25 41.65
N PHE A 477 -0.12 3.18 41.94
CA PHE A 477 0.23 4.39 42.68
C PHE A 477 0.44 4.14 44.19
N ALA A 478 -0.23 3.13 44.77
CA ALA A 478 0.00 2.73 46.17
C ALA A 478 1.29 1.90 46.35
N SER A 479 1.82 1.30 45.28
CA SER A 479 2.99 0.42 45.35
C SER A 479 4.27 1.20 45.66
N ARG A 480 4.88 0.94 46.81
CA ARG A 480 6.21 1.49 47.18
C ARG A 480 7.35 1.03 46.27
N ARG A 481 7.13 -0.04 45.50
CA ARG A 481 8.10 -0.56 44.53
C ARG A 481 7.92 0.06 43.14
N ALA A 482 6.75 0.66 42.87
CA ALA A 482 6.50 1.31 41.60
C ALA A 482 7.39 2.55 41.45
N GLN A 483 7.83 2.81 40.24
CA GLN A 483 8.54 4.03 39.91
C GLN A 483 7.54 5.19 39.83
N SER A 484 7.98 6.40 40.19
CA SER A 484 7.14 7.60 40.14
C SER A 484 6.61 7.82 38.72
N ILE A 485 5.30 7.67 38.54
CA ILE A 485 4.62 7.83 37.25
C ILE A 485 4.61 9.30 36.86
N THR A 486 5.04 9.60 35.64
CA THR A 486 5.03 10.97 35.08
C THR A 486 3.94 11.17 34.04
N HIS A 487 3.48 10.10 33.39
CA HIS A 487 2.39 10.14 32.42
C HIS A 487 1.38 9.02 32.64
N VAL A 488 0.10 9.36 32.54
CA VAL A 488 -1.00 8.38 32.50
C VAL A 488 -1.78 8.51 31.21
N ILE A 489 -2.09 7.38 30.57
CA ILE A 489 -2.73 7.32 29.25
C ILE A 489 -4.02 6.52 29.40
N MET A 490 -5.14 7.13 29.03
CA MET A 490 -6.48 6.56 29.13
C MET A 490 -7.16 6.54 27.77
N ASN A 491 -6.72 5.63 26.90
CA ASN A 491 -7.22 5.48 25.53
C ASN A 491 -8.48 4.58 25.46
N LEU A 492 -9.52 4.94 26.21
CA LEU A 492 -10.85 4.32 26.16
C LEU A 492 -11.91 5.38 25.87
N PRO A 493 -12.04 5.87 24.62
CA PRO A 493 -12.70 7.16 24.37
C PRO A 493 -14.21 7.21 24.65
N ASN A 494 -14.85 6.06 24.89
CA ASN A 494 -16.25 6.04 25.32
C ASN A 494 -16.43 6.35 26.80
N ASN A 495 -15.49 5.94 27.65
CA ASN A 495 -15.69 5.89 29.11
C ASN A 495 -14.50 6.46 29.90
N ALA A 496 -13.40 6.87 29.25
CA ALA A 496 -12.18 7.27 29.94
C ALA A 496 -12.43 8.35 31.00
N VAL A 497 -13.31 9.32 30.73
CA VAL A 497 -13.66 10.39 31.69
C VAL A 497 -14.20 9.84 33.01
N GLU A 498 -14.93 8.72 32.99
CA GLU A 498 -15.49 8.12 34.20
C GLU A 498 -14.41 7.59 35.15
N PHE A 499 -13.22 7.24 34.65
CA PHE A 499 -12.10 6.72 35.44
C PHE A 499 -11.24 7.82 36.08
N LEU A 500 -11.60 9.09 35.87
CA LEU A 500 -10.92 10.22 36.51
C LEU A 500 -11.13 10.27 38.03
N ASP A 501 -12.21 9.64 38.50
CA ASP A 501 -12.50 9.44 39.92
C ASP A 501 -11.38 8.68 40.66
N ALA A 502 -10.72 7.73 39.99
CA ALA A 502 -9.65 6.91 40.56
C ALA A 502 -8.40 7.70 40.99
N PHE A 503 -8.25 8.95 40.55
CA PHE A 503 -7.12 9.80 40.99
C PHE A 503 -7.42 10.60 42.26
N ARG A 504 -8.67 10.59 42.77
CA ARG A 504 -9.05 11.30 43.98
C ARG A 504 -8.39 10.67 45.21
N GLY A 505 -7.56 11.44 45.89
CA GLY A 505 -6.83 10.98 47.09
C GLY A 505 -5.75 9.94 46.79
N ILE A 506 -5.29 9.82 45.54
CA ILE A 506 -4.31 8.81 45.13
C ILE A 506 -2.96 8.93 45.86
N PHE A 507 -2.65 10.11 46.41
CA PHE A 507 -1.44 10.37 47.22
C PHE A 507 -1.73 10.65 48.70
N LYS A 508 -2.92 10.30 49.21
CA LYS A 508 -3.32 10.58 50.60
C LYS A 508 -2.34 10.02 51.65
N GLU A 509 -1.75 8.85 51.39
CA GLU A 509 -0.82 8.15 52.31
C GLU A 509 0.64 8.59 52.14
N ASN A 510 0.95 9.40 51.12
CA ASN A 510 2.31 9.82 50.75
C ASN A 510 2.62 11.27 51.16
N TYR A 511 1.92 11.82 52.16
CA TYR A 511 2.05 13.21 52.62
C TYR A 511 3.44 13.60 53.21
N MET A 512 4.40 12.67 53.27
CA MET A 512 5.68 12.85 53.94
C MET A 512 6.85 12.99 52.94
N ASP A 513 7.36 14.22 52.83
CA ASP A 513 8.73 14.63 52.49
C ASP A 513 9.33 14.34 51.10
N LYS A 514 8.53 14.01 50.08
CA LYS A 514 9.02 14.03 48.68
C LYS A 514 8.26 15.02 47.83
N GLU A 515 9.00 15.82 47.09
CA GLU A 515 8.50 16.65 46.00
C GLU A 515 8.02 15.71 44.87
N ILE A 516 6.78 15.23 44.97
CA ILE A 516 6.19 14.32 43.99
C ILE A 516 5.76 15.16 42.80
N THR A 517 6.38 14.92 41.65
CA THR A 517 5.89 15.47 40.38
C THR A 517 4.57 14.80 40.03
N LEU A 518 3.47 15.56 40.03
CA LEU A 518 2.17 15.04 39.66
C LEU A 518 2.13 14.64 38.18
N PRO A 519 1.51 13.49 37.84
CA PRO A 519 1.54 12.98 36.49
C PRO A 519 0.72 13.85 35.53
N ARG A 520 1.16 13.91 34.27
CA ARG A 520 0.34 14.40 33.17
C ARG A 520 -0.61 13.30 32.71
N ILE A 521 -1.91 13.55 32.74
CA ILE A 521 -2.96 12.63 32.33
C ILE A 521 -3.37 12.97 30.89
N HIS A 522 -3.44 11.95 30.04
CA HIS A 522 -3.92 12.01 28.67
C HIS A 522 -5.22 11.21 28.55
N VAL A 523 -6.34 11.91 28.44
CA VAL A 523 -7.70 11.32 28.39
C VAL A 523 -8.24 11.44 26.99
N TYR A 524 -8.70 10.32 26.43
CA TYR A 524 -9.35 10.33 25.12
C TYR A 524 -10.88 10.32 25.26
N GLY A 525 -11.57 10.94 24.31
CA GLY A 525 -13.02 11.05 24.31
C GLY A 525 -13.62 11.07 22.91
N PHE A 526 -14.93 10.87 22.82
CA PHE A 526 -15.70 11.15 21.61
C PHE A 526 -16.73 12.25 21.86
N SER A 527 -16.90 13.13 20.88
CA SER A 527 -17.99 14.11 20.88
C SER A 527 -18.67 14.18 19.52
N LYS A 528 -19.99 14.41 19.53
CA LYS A 528 -20.82 14.68 18.35
C LYS A 528 -21.35 16.12 18.33
N ALA A 529 -20.94 16.95 19.28
CA ALA A 529 -21.41 18.32 19.40
C ALA A 529 -20.91 19.19 18.25
N GLN A 530 -21.54 20.36 18.06
CA GLN A 530 -21.09 21.35 17.09
C GLN A 530 -19.71 21.92 17.45
N ASP A 531 -19.45 22.07 18.75
CA ASP A 531 -18.14 22.35 19.33
C ASP A 531 -17.67 21.15 20.18
N PRO A 532 -16.94 20.19 19.56
CA PRO A 532 -16.47 19.00 20.23
C PRO A 532 -15.51 19.27 21.40
N GLU A 533 -14.67 20.29 21.29
CA GLU A 533 -13.70 20.64 22.34
C GLU A 533 -14.41 21.12 23.59
N PHE A 534 -15.40 22.01 23.44
CA PHE A 534 -16.18 22.54 24.55
C PHE A 534 -16.97 21.44 25.27
N ASP A 535 -17.70 20.60 24.52
CA ASP A 535 -18.46 19.48 25.07
C ASP A 535 -17.57 18.49 25.85
N PHE A 536 -16.39 18.19 25.32
CA PHE A 536 -15.47 17.27 26.00
C PHE A 536 -14.78 17.91 27.22
N ASP A 537 -14.48 19.21 27.18
CA ASP A 537 -14.01 19.98 28.34
C ASP A 537 -15.06 19.97 29.46
N GLU A 538 -16.33 20.20 29.14
CA GLU A 538 -17.44 20.14 30.10
C GLU A 538 -17.58 18.75 30.73
N GLN A 539 -17.51 17.67 29.94
CA GLN A 539 -17.52 16.30 30.46
C GLN A 539 -16.38 16.05 31.46
N ILE A 540 -15.17 16.51 31.15
CA ILE A 540 -14.01 16.37 32.05
C ILE A 540 -14.22 17.19 33.33
N ARG A 541 -14.69 18.44 33.22
CA ARG A 541 -14.96 19.30 34.39
C ARG A 541 -16.08 18.77 35.27
N ASN A 542 -17.08 18.10 34.70
CA ASN A 542 -18.13 17.46 35.48
C ASN A 542 -17.59 16.29 36.29
N ALA A 543 -16.65 15.50 35.74
CA ALA A 543 -16.01 14.40 36.47
C ALA A 543 -14.93 14.90 37.46
N MET A 544 -14.24 15.99 37.13
CA MET A 544 -13.18 16.59 37.93
C MET A 544 -13.34 18.12 38.02
N PRO A 545 -14.26 18.63 38.86
CA PRO A 545 -14.55 20.07 38.97
C PRO A 545 -13.38 20.90 39.48
N GLU A 546 -12.45 20.27 40.20
CA GLU A 546 -11.27 20.92 40.78
C GLU A 546 -10.18 21.21 39.74
N LEU A 547 -10.40 20.83 38.48
CA LEU A 547 -9.48 21.05 37.38
C LEU A 547 -9.45 22.53 36.98
N GLY A 548 -8.25 23.11 36.96
CA GLY A 548 -8.04 24.51 36.55
C GLY A 548 -8.25 24.76 35.05
N CYS A 549 -7.82 25.93 34.57
CA CYS A 549 -8.05 26.37 33.19
C CYS A 549 -7.11 25.73 32.14
N ASN A 550 -6.08 24.98 32.54
CA ASN A 550 -5.00 24.53 31.65
C ASN A 550 -5.22 23.09 31.13
N ILE A 551 -6.24 22.90 30.28
CA ILE A 551 -6.45 21.65 29.54
C ILE A 551 -5.99 21.84 28.10
N GLU A 552 -5.01 21.05 27.66
CA GLU A 552 -4.59 21.01 26.26
C GLU A 552 -5.54 20.08 25.50
N MET A 553 -6.39 20.65 24.65
CA MET A 553 -7.37 19.91 23.86
C MET A 553 -6.86 19.68 22.42
N ARG A 554 -7.08 18.48 21.90
CA ARG A 554 -6.71 18.13 20.53
C ARG A 554 -7.73 17.25 19.84
N ARG A 555 -8.14 17.65 18.62
CA ARG A 555 -8.83 16.77 17.67
C ARG A 555 -7.87 15.73 17.12
N VAL A 556 -8.11 14.46 17.46
CA VAL A 556 -7.32 13.32 17.01
C VAL A 556 -7.71 12.92 15.60
N ARG A 557 -9.00 12.65 15.38
CA ARG A 557 -9.55 12.30 14.06
C ARG A 557 -11.07 12.39 14.02
N LEU A 558 -11.62 12.48 12.82
CA LEU A 558 -13.03 12.23 12.57
C LEU A 558 -13.29 10.71 12.54
N VAL A 559 -14.28 10.25 13.32
CA VAL A 559 -14.64 8.83 13.49
C VAL A 559 -15.79 8.45 12.58
N ALA A 560 -16.77 9.35 12.48
CA ALA A 560 -17.95 9.28 11.61
C ALA A 560 -18.38 10.73 11.31
N PRO A 561 -19.28 10.98 10.33
CA PRO A 561 -19.79 12.33 10.10
C PRO A 561 -20.26 12.99 11.40
N GLY A 562 -19.70 14.16 11.72
CA GLY A 562 -19.97 14.91 12.95
C GLY A 562 -19.39 14.34 14.24
N LYS A 563 -18.81 13.13 14.27
CA LYS A 563 -18.24 12.50 15.47
C LYS A 563 -16.72 12.62 15.50
N TRP A 564 -16.19 13.42 16.42
CA TRP A 564 -14.76 13.61 16.65
C TRP A 564 -14.23 12.71 17.76
N MET A 565 -12.98 12.25 17.59
CA MET A 565 -12.15 11.74 18.67
C MET A 565 -11.23 12.85 19.15
N LEU A 566 -11.15 13.03 20.47
CA LEU A 566 -10.40 14.08 21.13
C LEU A 566 -9.38 13.47 22.10
N CYS A 567 -8.33 14.22 22.38
CA CYS A 567 -7.38 13.96 23.46
C CYS A 567 -7.27 15.24 24.29
N ALA A 568 -7.60 15.15 25.58
CA ALA A 568 -7.34 16.18 26.56
C ALA A 568 -6.08 15.81 27.35
N SER A 569 -5.18 16.76 27.55
CA SER A 569 -3.96 16.57 28.35
C SER A 569 -3.84 17.64 29.43
N PHE A 570 -3.67 17.23 30.68
CA PHE A 570 -3.54 18.13 31.83
C PHE A 570 -2.67 17.49 32.92
N ILE A 571 -2.13 18.30 33.82
CA ILE A 571 -1.43 17.80 35.02
C ILE A 571 -2.49 17.49 36.07
N LEU A 572 -2.40 16.34 36.73
CA LEU A 572 -3.30 15.99 37.84
C LEU A 572 -3.27 17.13 38.89
N PRO A 573 -4.42 17.71 39.29
CA PRO A 573 -4.42 18.79 40.27
C PRO A 573 -4.06 18.30 41.68
N ASP A 574 -3.28 19.08 42.43
CA ASP A 574 -2.96 18.79 43.84
C ASP A 574 -4.21 18.55 44.68
N LYS A 575 -5.23 19.39 44.51
CA LYS A 575 -6.50 19.29 45.26
C LYS A 575 -7.20 17.94 45.06
N VAL A 576 -7.06 17.34 43.88
CA VAL A 576 -7.64 16.03 43.57
C VAL A 576 -6.74 14.94 44.12
N ALA A 577 -5.43 15.03 43.86
CA ALA A 577 -4.48 13.99 44.21
C ALA A 577 -4.39 13.75 45.72
N TYR A 578 -4.59 14.79 46.53
CA TYR A 578 -4.53 14.75 48.00
C TYR A 578 -5.90 14.89 48.68
N SER A 579 -7.01 14.82 47.94
CA SER A 579 -8.36 14.92 48.53
C SER A 579 -8.62 13.79 49.53
N LYS A 580 -9.32 14.08 50.63
CA LYS A 580 -9.86 13.04 51.52
C LYS A 580 -10.97 12.29 50.77
N THR A 581 -10.82 10.98 50.57
CA THR A 581 -11.86 10.14 49.98
C THR A 581 -13.11 10.14 50.88
N GLY A 582 -14.29 10.33 50.29
CA GLY A 582 -15.56 10.60 51.00
C GLY A 582 -16.17 9.43 51.78
N SER A 583 -15.40 8.74 52.62
CA SER A 583 -15.92 7.87 53.68
C SER A 583 -16.10 8.60 55.02
N ASP A 584 -15.68 9.88 55.12
CA ASP A 584 -15.80 10.73 56.32
C ASP A 584 -16.51 12.07 56.01
N LEU A 585 -17.59 12.04 55.23
CA LEU A 585 -18.55 13.15 55.11
C LEU A 585 -19.97 12.66 55.37
#